data_AF-A0A7C3T7P5-F1
#
_entry.id   AF-A0A7C3T7P5-F1
#
_cell.length_a   1.000
_cell.length_b   1.000
_cell.length_c   1.000
_cell.angle_alpha   90.00
_cell.angle_beta   90.00
_cell.angle_gamma   90.00
#
_symmetry.space_group_name_H-M   'P 1'
#
loop_
_entity.id
_entity.type
_entity.pdbx_description
1 polymer ?
#
loop_
_entity_poly.entity_id
_entity_poly.type
_entity_poly.pdbx_seq_one_letter_code
_entity_poly.pdbx_strand_id
1 'polypeptide(L)'
;MKLEKRIPSGREKDQAAIELLERLREQLYSPNITIVRKSAFNLSWLQEDGLDILKEALFMDDSPHKTKCAAAYGLRKMRGRMKRMARQVLLEGTQSTNPEIAEVCLNALKVWDQKKTPAPPRPKAKRRKKQKRPRFEIRDIPQKGPAANRSKRSGRPANHK
;
A
#
# COMPACT_ATOMS: atom_id res chain seq x y z
N MET A 1 15.52 17.31 9.01
CA MET A 1 15.21 16.76 10.34
C MET A 1 16.35 15.83 10.72
N LYS A 2 16.97 16.00 11.89
CA LYS A 2 17.87 15.00 12.45
C LYS A 2 17.00 14.06 13.30
N LEU A 3 16.81 12.82 12.86
CA LEU A 3 16.07 11.82 13.63
C LEU A 3 17.01 11.31 14.73
N GLU A 4 16.57 11.34 15.99
CA GLU A 4 17.36 10.78 17.09
C GLU A 4 17.52 9.26 16.91
N LYS A 5 18.68 8.72 17.32
CA LYS A 5 18.94 7.27 17.26
C LYS A 5 17.93 6.54 18.13
N ARG A 6 17.11 5.67 17.53
CA ARG A 6 16.09 4.89 18.24
C ARG A 6 16.77 3.80 19.06
N ILE A 7 16.25 3.54 20.27
CA ILE A 7 16.66 2.39 21.09
C ILE A 7 16.09 1.13 20.43
N PRO A 8 16.92 0.15 20.03
CA PRO A 8 16.45 -1.08 19.40
C PRO A 8 15.50 -1.86 20.32
N SER A 9 14.38 -2.34 19.78
CA SER A 9 13.55 -3.30 20.53
C SER A 9 14.27 -4.65 20.59
N GLY A 10 14.08 -5.44 21.65
CA GLY A 10 14.83 -6.69 21.92
C GLY A 10 14.78 -7.81 20.86
N ARG A 11 14.10 -7.57 19.72
CA ARG A 11 14.03 -8.43 18.54
C ARG A 11 14.93 -7.99 17.37
N GLU A 12 15.49 -6.78 17.43
CA GLU A 12 16.43 -6.20 16.47
C GLU A 12 17.85 -6.75 16.68
N LYS A 13 18.02 -8.08 16.61
CA LYS A 13 19.33 -8.72 16.82
C LYS A 13 20.20 -8.75 15.56
N ASP A 14 19.60 -8.54 14.39
CA ASP A 14 20.30 -8.55 13.12
C ASP A 14 20.58 -7.12 12.64
N GLN A 15 21.85 -6.79 12.41
CA GLN A 15 22.29 -5.48 11.90
C GLN A 15 21.54 -5.04 10.64
N ALA A 16 21.24 -5.99 9.74
CA ALA A 16 20.48 -5.73 8.52
C ALA A 16 19.03 -5.29 8.79
N ALA A 17 18.42 -5.77 9.88
CA ALA A 17 17.07 -5.35 10.28
C ALA A 17 17.07 -3.91 10.81
N ILE A 18 18.10 -3.55 11.58
CA ILE A 18 18.30 -2.18 12.09
C ILE A 18 18.45 -1.20 10.92
N GLU A 19 19.35 -1.50 9.98
CA GLU A 19 19.59 -0.65 8.80
C GLU A 19 18.32 -0.51 7.93
N LEU A 20 17.54 -1.58 7.80
CA LEU A 20 16.26 -1.54 7.09
C LEU A 20 15.25 -0.62 7.81
N LEU A 21 15.14 -0.73 9.14
CA LEU A 21 14.23 0.08 9.95
C LEU A 21 14.61 1.56 9.89
N GLU A 22 15.89 1.89 10.04
CA GLU A 22 16.40 3.26 9.91
C GLU A 22 16.09 3.83 8.53
N ARG A 23 16.39 3.08 7.46
CA ARG A 23 16.07 3.49 6.09
C ARG A 23 14.59 3.74 5.87
N LEU A 24 13.71 2.88 6.40
CA LEU A 24 12.26 3.05 6.28
C LEU A 24 11.76 4.26 7.08
N ARG A 25 12.34 4.50 8.26
CA ARG A 25 12.04 5.67 9.09
C ARG A 25 12.46 6.96 8.39
N GLU A 26 13.64 7.03 7.78
CA GLU A 26 14.05 8.18 6.96
C GLU A 26 13.08 8.41 5.79
N GLN A 27 12.69 7.35 5.10
CA GLN A 27 11.76 7.42 3.96
C GLN A 27 10.37 7.95 4.36
N LEU A 28 9.91 7.74 5.60
CA LEU A 28 8.66 8.31 6.11
C LEU A 28 8.67 9.84 6.16
N TYR A 29 9.84 10.47 6.28
CA TYR A 29 10.00 11.92 6.31
C TYR A 29 10.45 12.50 4.96
N SER A 30 10.51 11.67 3.91
CA SER A 30 10.88 12.13 2.58
C SER A 30 9.87 13.14 2.01
N PRO A 31 10.30 14.01 1.09
CA PRO A 31 9.40 14.95 0.43
C PRO A 31 8.34 14.25 -0.42
N ASN A 32 8.64 13.06 -0.97
CA ASN A 32 7.85 12.35 -1.96
C ASN A 32 6.77 11.45 -1.32
N ILE A 33 5.50 11.79 -1.53
CA ILE A 33 4.35 11.06 -0.97
C ILE A 33 4.31 9.57 -1.33
N THR A 34 4.79 9.19 -2.51
CA THR A 34 4.82 7.79 -2.95
C THR A 34 5.81 6.99 -2.13
N ILE A 35 6.97 7.57 -1.84
CA ILE A 35 8.01 6.97 -0.99
C ILE A 35 7.48 6.85 0.44
N VAL A 36 6.92 7.94 0.99
CA VAL A 36 6.36 7.97 2.35
C VAL A 36 5.25 6.91 2.54
N ARG A 37 4.33 6.77 1.58
CA ARG A 37 3.27 5.75 1.66
C ARG A 37 3.83 4.33 1.53
N LYS A 38 4.83 4.12 0.67
CA LYS A 38 5.46 2.82 0.47
C LYS A 38 6.25 2.40 1.71
N SER A 39 6.99 3.32 2.34
CA SER A 39 7.71 3.03 3.58
C SER A 39 6.75 2.72 4.72
N ALA A 40 5.66 3.49 4.87
CA ALA A 40 4.62 3.18 5.85
C ALA A 40 3.96 1.81 5.64
N PHE A 41 3.74 1.42 4.38
CA PHE A 41 3.26 0.09 4.05
C PHE A 41 4.28 -0.99 4.44
N ASN A 42 5.55 -0.80 4.12
CA ASN A 42 6.61 -1.75 4.45
C ASN A 42 6.76 -1.93 5.96
N LEU A 43 6.72 -0.83 6.73
CA LEU A 43 6.72 -0.87 8.19
C LEU A 43 5.54 -1.68 8.76
N SER A 44 4.38 -1.67 8.10
CA SER A 44 3.24 -2.49 8.54
C SER A 44 3.48 -4.01 8.51
N TRP A 45 4.58 -4.46 7.90
CA TRP A 45 5.00 -5.87 7.90
C TRP A 45 6.02 -6.19 8.99
N LEU A 46 6.67 -5.17 9.57
CA LEU A 46 7.73 -5.32 10.57
C LEU A 46 7.19 -5.37 12.01
N GLN A 47 5.96 -5.89 12.16
CA GLN A 47 5.29 -6.17 13.42
C GLN A 47 5.46 -5.08 14.49
N GLU A 48 6.11 -5.40 15.62
CA GLU A 48 6.29 -4.52 16.77
C GLU A 48 7.18 -3.32 16.44
N ASP A 49 8.32 -3.54 15.79
CA ASP A 49 9.25 -2.46 15.41
C ASP A 49 8.61 -1.49 14.42
N GLY A 50 7.85 -2.06 13.47
CA GLY A 50 7.05 -1.29 12.53
C GLY A 50 5.94 -0.50 13.21
N LEU A 51 5.28 -1.08 14.22
CA LEU A 51 4.24 -0.38 14.99
C LEU A 51 4.83 0.81 15.75
N ASP A 52 5.96 0.63 16.41
CA ASP A 52 6.61 1.67 17.19
C ASP A 52 6.98 2.87 16.32
N ILE A 53 7.61 2.62 15.17
CA ILE A 53 8.00 3.69 14.24
C ILE A 53 6.78 4.42 13.69
N LEU A 54 5.70 3.69 13.36
CA LEU A 54 4.47 4.33 12.88
C LEU A 54 3.76 5.10 13.99
N LYS A 55 3.79 4.62 15.24
CA LYS A 55 3.24 5.32 16.39
C LYS A 55 4.01 6.61 16.64
N GLU A 56 5.34 6.53 16.67
CA GLU A 56 6.23 7.69 16.81
C GLU A 56 5.93 8.74 15.71
N ALA A 57 5.90 8.31 14.44
CA ALA A 57 5.65 9.19 13.30
C ALA A 57 4.23 9.80 13.27
N LEU A 58 3.26 9.21 13.98
CA LEU A 58 1.90 9.71 14.09
C LEU A 58 1.75 10.75 15.20
N PHE A 59 2.42 10.53 16.34
CA PHE A 59 2.28 11.37 17.54
C PHE A 59 3.36 12.44 17.71
N MET A 60 4.43 12.39 16.92
CA MET A 60 5.44 13.44 16.96
C MET A 60 4.86 14.75 16.41
N ASP A 61 4.93 15.82 17.20
CA ASP A 61 4.29 17.11 16.88
C ASP A 61 4.85 17.72 15.58
N ASP A 62 6.18 17.68 15.41
CA ASP A 62 6.91 18.21 14.26
C ASP A 62 6.78 17.34 12.99
N SER A 63 6.05 16.22 13.05
CA SER A 63 5.87 15.38 11.87
C SER A 63 5.00 16.08 10.83
N PRO A 64 5.41 16.11 9.54
CA PRO A 64 4.57 16.67 8.49
C PRO A 64 3.22 15.94 8.39
N HIS A 65 2.14 16.66 8.09
CA HIS A 65 0.80 16.07 7.95
C HIS A 65 0.75 14.83 7.03
N LYS A 66 1.53 14.82 5.94
CA LYS A 66 1.65 13.67 5.03
C LYS A 66 2.24 12.43 5.71
N THR A 67 3.18 12.61 6.63
CA THR A 67 3.82 11.55 7.40
C THR A 67 2.82 10.98 8.40
N LYS A 68 2.07 11.84 9.12
CA LYS A 68 0.95 11.42 9.99
C LYS A 68 -0.09 10.59 9.22
N CYS A 69 -0.52 11.09 8.06
CA CYS A 69 -1.46 10.37 7.18
C CYS A 69 -0.92 9.01 6.72
N ALA A 70 0.36 8.94 6.36
CA ALA A 70 0.98 7.69 5.93
C ALA A 70 1.17 6.73 7.09
N ALA A 71 1.54 7.23 8.28
CA ALA A 71 1.64 6.43 9.49
C ALA A 71 0.30 5.77 9.81
N ALA A 72 -0.79 6.53 9.82
CA ALA A 72 -2.15 6.01 10.00
C ALA A 72 -2.54 5.01 8.89
N TYR A 73 -2.10 5.23 7.65
CA TYR A 73 -2.25 4.25 6.57
C TYR A 73 -1.51 2.94 6.85
N GLY A 74 -0.27 3.00 7.34
CA GLY A 74 0.54 1.84 7.75
C GLY A 74 -0.12 1.07 8.89
N LEU A 75 -0.57 1.77 9.94
CA LEU A 75 -1.33 1.18 11.05
C LEU A 75 -2.56 0.41 10.55
N ARG A 76 -3.27 0.96 9.55
CA ARG A 76 -4.42 0.29 8.90
C ARG A 76 -4.06 -0.99 8.14
N LYS A 77 -2.80 -1.14 7.75
CA LYS A 77 -2.32 -2.28 6.96
C LYS A 77 -1.68 -3.38 7.82
N MET A 78 -1.52 -3.13 9.12
CA MET A 78 -1.09 -4.12 10.11
C MET A 78 -1.98 -5.37 10.10
N ARG A 79 -1.37 -6.53 10.35
CA ARG A 79 -2.00 -7.85 10.26
C ARG A 79 -1.79 -8.66 11.54
N GLY A 80 -2.54 -9.75 11.66
CA GLY A 80 -2.42 -10.68 12.79
C GLY A 80 -2.64 -9.99 14.14
N ARG A 81 -1.77 -10.30 15.11
CA ARG A 81 -1.83 -9.73 16.47
C ARG A 81 -1.70 -8.20 16.49
N MET A 82 -0.89 -7.65 15.59
CA MET A 82 -0.62 -6.21 15.51
C MET A 82 -1.82 -5.39 15.04
N LYS A 83 -2.80 -6.04 14.40
CA LYS A 83 -4.05 -5.41 13.98
C LYS A 83 -4.81 -4.80 15.16
N ARG A 84 -4.86 -5.50 16.30
CA ARG A 84 -5.55 -5.04 17.51
C ARG A 84 -4.80 -3.86 18.13
N MET A 85 -3.47 -3.97 18.24
CA MET A 85 -2.62 -2.90 18.76
C MET A 85 -2.69 -1.64 17.90
N ALA A 86 -2.60 -1.78 16.58
CA ALA A 86 -2.71 -0.65 15.65
C ALA A 86 -4.07 0.05 15.74
N ARG A 87 -5.16 -0.71 15.92
CA ARG A 87 -6.48 -0.10 16.16
C ARG A 87 -6.53 0.65 17.49
N GLN A 88 -5.92 0.13 18.54
CA GLN A 88 -5.83 0.80 19.83
C GLN A 88 -5.06 2.12 19.73
N VAL A 89 -3.91 2.11 19.04
CA VAL A 89 -3.11 3.32 18.77
C VAL A 89 -3.93 4.38 18.03
N LEU A 90 -4.73 3.98 17.04
CA LEU A 90 -5.64 4.91 16.34
C LEU A 90 -6.74 5.44 17.25
N LEU A 91 -7.28 4.64 18.19
CA LEU A 91 -8.26 5.11 19.16
C LEU A 91 -7.66 6.11 20.15
N GLU A 92 -6.46 5.84 20.66
CA GLU A 92 -5.69 6.78 21.49
C GLU A 92 -5.48 8.11 20.74
N GLY A 93 -5.18 8.04 19.44
CA GLY A 93 -5.01 9.22 18.60
C GLY A 93 -6.26 10.08 18.45
N THR A 94 -7.47 9.49 18.49
CA THR A 94 -8.72 10.29 18.48
C THR A 94 -8.95 11.11 19.74
N GLN A 95 -8.26 10.77 20.84
CA GLN A 95 -8.34 11.49 22.12
C GLN A 95 -7.19 12.47 22.31
N SER A 96 -6.33 12.63 21.29
CA SER A 96 -5.19 13.56 21.36
C SER A 96 -5.65 15.02 21.36
N THR A 97 -4.89 15.87 22.04
CA THR A 97 -5.12 17.33 22.09
C THR A 97 -4.88 17.99 20.72
N ASN A 98 -4.05 17.38 19.88
CA ASN A 98 -3.73 17.90 18.56
C ASN A 98 -4.87 17.56 17.57
N PRO A 99 -5.58 18.57 17.02
CA PRO A 99 -6.73 18.33 16.15
C PRO A 99 -6.34 17.59 14.86
N GLU A 100 -5.13 17.80 14.34
CA GLU A 100 -4.67 17.11 13.13
C GLU A 100 -4.54 15.60 13.36
N ILE A 101 -3.95 15.21 14.49
CA ILE A 101 -3.75 13.80 14.84
C ILE A 101 -5.11 13.15 15.06
N ALA A 102 -6.00 13.81 15.80
CA ALA A 102 -7.37 13.36 16.04
C ALA A 102 -8.12 13.14 14.73
N GLU A 103 -8.06 14.09 13.79
CA GLU A 103 -8.72 13.98 12.49
C GLU A 103 -8.15 12.83 11.66
N VAL A 104 -6.83 12.73 11.55
CA VAL A 104 -6.16 11.66 10.79
C VAL A 104 -6.53 10.28 11.34
N CYS A 105 -6.54 10.12 12.66
CA CYS A 105 -6.89 8.87 13.32
C CYS A 105 -8.37 8.51 13.14
N LEU A 106 -9.26 9.50 13.28
CA LEU A 106 -10.69 9.33 13.10
C LEU A 106 -11.02 8.93 11.65
N ASN A 107 -10.39 9.57 10.67
CA ASN A 107 -10.50 9.20 9.26
C ASN A 107 -9.97 7.79 9.00
N ALA A 108 -8.84 7.41 9.60
CA ALA A 108 -8.29 6.06 9.45
C ALA A 108 -9.24 4.98 10.02
N LEU A 109 -9.86 5.23 11.18
CA LEU A 109 -10.85 4.33 11.79
C LEU A 109 -12.13 4.22 10.96
N LYS A 110 -12.66 5.33 10.42
CA LYS A 110 -13.81 5.31 9.49
C LYS A 110 -13.58 4.36 8.32
N VAL A 111 -12.43 4.48 7.64
CA VAL A 111 -12.11 3.61 6.49
C VAL A 111 -11.77 2.17 6.94
N TRP A 112 -11.34 1.99 8.19
CA TRP A 112 -11.14 0.66 8.76
C TRP A 112 -12.48 -0.08 8.90
N ASP A 113 -13.49 0.56 9.48
CA ASP A 113 -14.77 -0.07 9.78
C ASP A 113 -15.66 -0.20 8.54
N GLN A 114 -15.53 0.69 7.54
CA GLN A 114 -16.17 0.52 6.21
C GLN A 114 -15.79 -0.80 5.51
N LYS A 115 -14.62 -1.39 5.81
CA LYS A 115 -14.27 -2.72 5.27
C LYS A 115 -15.04 -3.86 5.91
N LYS A 116 -15.61 -3.66 7.09
CA LYS A 116 -16.38 -4.70 7.80
C LYS A 116 -17.83 -4.73 7.34
N THR A 117 -18.40 -3.59 6.97
CA THR A 117 -19.71 -3.53 6.34
C THR A 117 -19.57 -3.95 4.87
N PRO A 118 -20.26 -5.00 4.40
CA PRO A 118 -20.36 -5.21 2.96
C PRO A 118 -20.94 -3.93 2.37
N ALA A 119 -20.20 -3.31 1.44
CA ALA A 119 -20.69 -2.13 0.75
C ALA A 119 -22.10 -2.45 0.22
N PRO A 120 -23.09 -1.54 0.37
CA PRO A 120 -24.39 -1.74 -0.24
C PRO A 120 -24.15 -2.07 -1.72
N PRO A 121 -24.84 -3.08 -2.28
CA PRO A 121 -24.62 -3.50 -3.65
C PRO A 121 -24.71 -2.26 -4.52
N ARG A 122 -23.60 -1.88 -5.17
CA ARG A 122 -23.59 -0.78 -6.15
C ARG A 122 -24.81 -1.02 -7.05
N PRO A 123 -25.67 -0.01 -7.27
CA PRO A 123 -26.79 -0.19 -8.18
C PRO A 123 -26.21 -0.69 -9.50
N LYS A 124 -26.58 -1.92 -9.87
CA LYS A 124 -26.15 -2.53 -11.12
C LYS A 124 -26.54 -1.54 -12.20
N ALA A 125 -25.55 -0.85 -12.78
CA ALA A 125 -25.79 0.00 -13.93
C ALA A 125 -26.58 -0.86 -14.92
N LYS A 126 -27.82 -0.47 -15.21
CA LYS A 126 -28.68 -1.16 -16.16
C LYS A 126 -27.81 -1.42 -17.38
N ARG A 127 -27.52 -2.70 -17.67
CA ARG A 127 -26.76 -3.10 -18.86
C ARG A 127 -27.52 -2.51 -20.03
N ARG A 128 -27.09 -1.35 -20.54
CA ARG A 128 -27.58 -0.83 -21.81
C ARG A 128 -27.30 -1.94 -22.80
N LYS A 129 -28.36 -2.51 -23.37
CA LYS A 129 -28.27 -3.53 -24.42
C LYS A 129 -27.20 -3.05 -25.40
N LYS A 130 -26.17 -3.86 -25.63
CA LYS A 130 -25.12 -3.57 -26.62
C LYS A 130 -25.83 -3.24 -27.94
N GLN A 131 -25.92 -1.96 -28.29
CA GLN A 131 -26.17 -1.57 -29.66
C GLN A 131 -24.99 -2.14 -30.45
N LYS A 132 -25.30 -3.07 -31.36
CA LYS A 132 -24.31 -3.67 -32.26
C LYS A 132 -23.64 -2.51 -32.99
N ARG A 133 -22.33 -2.35 -32.81
CA ARG A 133 -21.53 -1.44 -33.64
C ARG A 133 -21.67 -1.90 -35.10
N PRO A 134 -21.84 -1.00 -36.08
CA PRO A 134 -21.79 -1.40 -37.47
C PRO A 134 -20.42 -1.99 -37.76
N ARG A 135 -20.42 -3.16 -38.41
CA ARG A 135 -19.25 -3.92 -38.82
C ARG A 135 -18.50 -3.08 -39.86
N PHE A 136 -17.29 -2.65 -39.53
CA PHE A 136 -16.41 -1.97 -40.47
C PHE A 136 -15.86 -3.04 -41.42
N GLU A 137 -16.34 -3.08 -42.66
CA GLU A 137 -15.80 -3.95 -43.70
C GLU A 137 -14.61 -3.25 -44.36
N ILE A 138 -13.41 -3.73 -44.04
CA ILE A 138 -12.17 -3.30 -44.68
C ILE A 138 -12.15 -3.92 -46.07
N ARG A 139 -12.21 -3.10 -47.12
CA ARG A 139 -11.99 -3.54 -48.51
C ARG A 139 -10.52 -3.90 -48.69
N ASP A 140 -10.26 -5.14 -49.12
CA ASP A 140 -8.93 -5.62 -49.47
C ASP A 140 -8.33 -4.81 -50.63
N ILE A 141 -7.14 -4.26 -50.42
CA ILE A 141 -6.28 -3.68 -51.44
C ILE A 141 -5.40 -4.82 -51.97
N PRO A 142 -5.30 -5.07 -53.30
CA PRO A 142 -4.46 -6.15 -53.82
C PRO A 142 -2.98 -5.90 -53.53
N GLN A 143 -2.38 -6.70 -52.63
CA GLN A 143 -0.93 -6.72 -52.40
C GLN A 143 -0.24 -7.60 -53.45
N LYS A 144 0.72 -7.01 -54.17
CA LYS A 144 1.68 -7.72 -55.02
C LYS A 144 2.97 -7.96 -54.22
N GLY A 145 3.32 -9.22 -53.97
CA GLY A 145 4.70 -9.64 -53.60
C GLY A 145 4.83 -10.40 -52.28
N PRO A 146 5.35 -11.66 -52.28
CA PRO A 146 5.40 -12.54 -51.11
C PRO A 146 6.80 -12.69 -50.48
N ALA A 147 6.84 -13.43 -49.36
CA ALA A 147 7.98 -14.05 -48.65
C ALA A 147 8.39 -13.34 -47.34
N ALA A 148 8.72 -14.01 -46.24
CA ALA A 148 8.66 -15.41 -45.87
C ALA A 148 8.75 -15.50 -44.34
N ASN A 149 7.84 -16.30 -43.79
CA ASN A 149 7.99 -17.22 -42.67
C ASN A 149 9.41 -17.38 -42.07
N ARG A 150 9.58 -17.12 -40.76
CA ARG A 150 10.54 -17.88 -39.92
C ARG A 150 10.21 -17.85 -38.42
N SER A 151 9.70 -19.00 -37.99
CA SER A 151 9.98 -19.74 -36.75
C SER A 151 9.78 -19.07 -35.38
N LYS A 152 8.76 -19.55 -34.66
CA LYS A 152 8.81 -19.73 -33.21
C LYS A 152 9.47 -21.07 -32.89
N ARG A 153 10.59 -21.05 -32.17
CA ARG A 153 11.28 -22.22 -31.62
C ARG A 153 10.82 -22.50 -30.18
N SER A 154 10.99 -23.77 -29.79
CA SER A 154 10.96 -24.36 -28.45
C SER A 154 9.63 -24.93 -27.92
N GLY A 155 9.25 -26.08 -28.49
CA GLY A 155 8.49 -27.12 -27.79
C GLY A 155 9.46 -28.19 -27.26
N ARG A 156 9.35 -28.48 -25.97
CA ARG A 156 10.15 -29.39 -25.14
C ARG A 156 9.90 -30.87 -25.54
N PRO A 157 10.91 -31.76 -25.61
CA PRO A 157 10.67 -33.15 -25.95
C PRO A 157 10.16 -33.93 -24.72
N ALA A 158 9.13 -34.75 -24.92
CA ALA A 158 8.72 -35.78 -23.98
C ALA A 158 9.07 -37.14 -24.58
N ASN A 159 10.01 -37.83 -23.93
CA ASN A 159 10.29 -39.24 -24.12
C ASN A 159 9.04 -40.06 -23.75
N HIS A 160 8.71 -41.08 -24.54
CA HIS A 160 8.41 -42.41 -23.99
C HIS A 160 8.41 -43.51 -25.06
N LYS A 161 9.24 -44.52 -24.76
CA LYS A 161 9.21 -45.95 -25.12
C LYS A 161 9.40 -46.33 -26.59
#